data_AF-A0AB74Q5I2-F1
#
_entry.id   AF-A0AB74Q5I2-F1
#
_cell.length_a   1.000
_cell.length_b   1.000
_cell.length_c   1.000
_cell.angle_alpha   90.00
_cell.angle_beta   90.00
_cell.angle_gamma   90.00
#
_symmetry.space_group_name_H-M   'P 1'
#
loop_
_entity.id
_entity.type
_entity.pdbx_description
1 polymer ?
#
loop_
_entity_poly.entity_id
_entity_poly.type
_entity_poly.pdbx_seq_one_letter_code
_entity_poly.pdbx_strand_id
1 'polypeptide(L)'
;MNASLSVGEQLEGEKVYVISLNDNAADGRDTSWIYDADFEKLSKQQIEAIIVTGTRAEELQLRLKLAEVEVPIIVERDIYKATAKTMDYKGFTVAIPNYTSLAPMLEQLNRSFEGGQS
;
A
#
# COMPACT_ATOMS: atom_id res chain seq x y z
N MET A 1 0.68 8.61 6.59
CA MET A 1 1.76 7.73 6.07
C MET A 1 2.67 7.23 7.18
N ASN A 2 3.46 8.08 7.86
CA ASN A 2 4.43 7.61 8.87
C ASN A 2 3.81 6.80 10.03
N ALA A 3 2.63 7.19 10.53
CA ALA A 3 1.92 6.41 11.55
C ALA A 3 1.51 5.01 11.05
N SER A 4 1.06 4.90 9.79
CA SER A 4 0.67 3.63 9.17
C SER A 4 1.87 2.72 8.94
N LEU A 5 3.02 3.27 8.55
CA LEU A 5 4.28 2.53 8.41
C LEU A 5 4.73 1.93 9.74
N SER A 6 4.58 2.69 10.83
CA SER A 6 4.94 2.20 12.18
C SER A 6 3.97 1.15 12.74
N VAL A 7 2.71 1.11 12.31
CA VAL A 7 1.82 -0.04 12.62
C VAL A 7 2.36 -1.31 11.97
N GLY A 8 2.85 -1.20 10.74
CA GLY A 8 3.51 -2.30 10.06
C GLY A 8 4.74 -2.81 10.82
N GLU A 9 5.54 -1.94 11.43
CA GLU A 9 6.70 -2.32 12.25
C GLU A 9 6.32 -3.15 13.49
N GLN A 10 5.13 -2.94 14.07
CA GLN A 10 4.67 -3.63 15.27
C GLN A 10 4.11 -5.04 15.01
N LEU A 11 3.83 -5.39 13.75
CA LEU A 11 3.37 -6.71 13.38
C LEU A 11 4.58 -7.64 13.20
N GLU A 12 4.63 -8.75 13.92
CA GLU A 12 5.64 -9.80 13.71
C GLU A 12 5.14 -10.79 12.64
N GLY A 13 5.93 -11.02 11.59
CA GLY A 13 5.60 -11.95 10.49
C GLY A 13 5.81 -11.35 9.10
N GLU A 14 5.61 -12.18 8.07
CA GLU A 14 5.57 -11.77 6.66
C GLU A 14 4.41 -10.81 6.41
N LYS A 15 4.63 -9.82 5.54
CA LYS A 15 3.65 -8.77 5.21
C LYS A 15 3.58 -8.54 3.72
N VAL A 16 2.40 -8.14 3.27
CA VAL A 16 2.20 -7.53 1.96
C VAL A 16 1.61 -6.14 2.16
N TYR A 17 2.16 -5.15 1.48
CA TYR A 17 1.66 -3.78 1.53
C TYR A 17 0.81 -3.47 0.30
N VAL A 18 -0.28 -2.71 0.50
CA VAL A 18 -0.98 -2.02 -0.60
C VAL A 18 -1.07 -0.53 -0.28
N ILE A 19 -0.44 0.31 -1.10
CA ILE A 19 -0.28 1.75 -0.86
C ILE A 19 -0.91 2.52 -2.01
N SER A 20 -1.80 3.47 -1.69
CA SER A 20 -2.46 4.30 -2.71
C SER A 20 -1.95 5.73 -2.70
N LEU A 21 -1.77 6.29 -3.90
CA LEU A 21 -1.58 7.71 -4.12
C LEU A 21 -2.41 8.19 -5.31
N ASN A 22 -3.32 9.12 -5.02
CA ASN A 22 -4.07 9.90 -5.99
C ASN A 22 -3.79 11.39 -5.81
N ASP A 23 -3.93 12.14 -6.90
CA ASP A 23 -3.85 13.61 -6.98
C ASP A 23 -5.23 14.26 -7.21
N ASN A 24 -6.32 13.59 -6.81
CA ASN A 24 -7.67 14.14 -6.93
C ASN A 24 -7.83 15.40 -6.06
N ALA A 25 -8.81 16.24 -6.40
CA ALA A 25 -9.08 17.46 -5.63
C ALA A 25 -9.33 17.19 -4.13
N ALA A 26 -9.99 16.07 -3.79
CA ALA A 26 -10.26 15.69 -2.41
C ALA A 26 -9.05 15.07 -1.67
N ASP A 27 -8.05 14.58 -2.41
CA ASP A 27 -6.81 14.02 -1.85
C ASP A 27 -5.70 15.06 -1.67
N GLY A 28 -5.88 16.23 -2.31
CA GLY A 28 -4.81 17.19 -2.53
C GLY A 28 -4.09 16.88 -3.84
N ARG A 29 -3.90 17.91 -4.66
CA ARG A 29 -3.13 17.79 -5.92
C ARG A 29 -1.63 17.72 -5.68
N ASP A 30 -1.18 18.17 -4.52
CA ASP A 30 0.22 18.13 -4.14
C ASP A 30 0.54 16.79 -3.51
N THR A 31 1.28 15.97 -4.25
CA THR A 31 1.73 14.64 -3.83
C THR A 31 3.16 14.64 -3.31
N SER A 32 3.81 15.80 -3.19
CA SER A 32 5.23 15.88 -2.81
C SER A 32 5.51 15.35 -1.41
N TRP A 33 4.51 15.25 -0.54
CA TRP A 33 4.63 14.70 0.81
C TRP A 33 5.17 13.26 0.85
N ILE A 34 5.10 12.52 -0.26
CA ILE A 34 5.70 11.18 -0.35
C ILE A 34 7.23 11.23 -0.25
N TYR A 35 7.85 12.34 -0.62
CA TYR A 35 9.30 12.52 -0.49
C TYR A 35 9.71 12.75 0.96
N ASP A 36 8.81 13.29 1.80
CA ASP A 36 9.01 13.46 3.24
C ASP A 36 8.62 12.22 4.06
N ALA A 37 8.04 11.18 3.42
CA ALA A 37 7.67 9.94 4.10
C ALA A 37 8.90 9.03 4.31
N ASP A 38 8.98 8.40 5.49
CA ASP A 38 10.10 7.53 5.90
C ASP A 38 9.99 6.12 5.30
N PHE A 39 9.96 5.99 3.97
CA PHE A 39 9.86 4.69 3.29
C PHE A 39 11.06 3.77 3.57
N GLU A 40 12.18 4.33 4.00
CA GLU A 40 13.40 3.62 4.39
C GLU A 40 13.13 2.65 5.55
N LYS A 41 12.08 2.87 6.35
CA LYS A 41 11.63 1.94 7.40
C LYS A 41 11.12 0.61 6.83
N LEU A 42 10.64 0.57 5.59
CA LEU A 42 10.17 -0.66 4.94
C LEU A 42 11.31 -1.66 4.73
N SER A 43 12.54 -1.19 4.49
CA SER A 43 13.72 -2.04 4.32
C SER A 43 14.04 -2.92 5.54
N LYS A 44 13.55 -2.53 6.73
CA LYS A 44 13.79 -3.24 7.99
C LYS A 44 12.72 -4.28 8.32
N GLN A 45 11.75 -4.47 7.43
CA GLN A 45 10.61 -5.36 7.66
C GLN A 45 10.66 -6.58 6.75
N GLN A 46 10.03 -7.68 7.20
CA GLN A 46 9.82 -8.86 6.38
C GLN A 46 8.62 -8.61 5.46
N ILE A 47 8.89 -8.22 4.21
CA ILE A 47 7.88 -7.86 3.21
C ILE A 47 7.99 -8.80 2.01
N GLU A 48 6.90 -9.47 1.67
CA GLU A 48 6.81 -10.34 0.49
C GLU A 48 6.69 -9.51 -0.81
N ALA A 49 5.84 -8.48 -0.78
CA ALA A 49 5.64 -7.55 -1.88
C ALA A 49 5.02 -6.22 -1.43
N ILE A 50 5.21 -5.18 -2.24
CA ILE A 50 4.51 -3.90 -2.13
C ILE A 50 3.72 -3.67 -3.40
N ILE A 51 2.41 -3.50 -3.26
CA ILE A 51 1.50 -3.15 -4.33
C ILE A 51 1.21 -1.66 -4.25
N VAL A 52 1.46 -0.91 -5.32
CA VAL A 52 1.14 0.51 -5.41
C VAL A 52 0.00 0.75 -6.39
N THR A 53 -0.95 1.60 -6.00
CA THR A 53 -2.19 1.88 -6.73
C THR A 53 -2.53 3.36 -6.76
N GLY A 54 -3.49 3.72 -7.61
CA GLY A 54 -3.97 5.09 -7.77
C GLY A 54 -3.40 5.81 -8.99
N THR A 55 -3.80 7.08 -9.17
CA THR A 55 -3.42 7.90 -10.34
C THR A 55 -1.93 8.21 -10.40
N ARG A 56 -1.23 8.10 -9.28
CA ARG A 56 0.20 8.40 -9.12
C ARG A 56 1.00 7.18 -8.64
N ALA A 57 0.51 5.97 -8.91
CA ALA A 57 1.14 4.72 -8.49
C ALA A 57 2.61 4.60 -8.96
N GLU A 58 2.92 5.05 -10.17
CA GLU A 58 4.29 5.04 -10.71
C GLU A 58 5.23 5.98 -9.94
N GLU A 59 4.72 7.10 -9.45
CA GLU A 59 5.49 8.03 -8.64
C GLU A 59 5.83 7.42 -7.26
N LEU A 60 4.87 6.71 -6.65
CA LEU A 60 5.14 5.91 -5.47
C LEU A 60 6.18 4.83 -5.75
N GLN A 61 6.07 4.09 -6.86
CA GLN A 61 7.07 3.08 -7.22
C GLN A 61 8.47 3.71 -7.34
N LEU A 62 8.58 4.87 -8.00
CA LEU A 62 9.85 5.57 -8.12
C LEU A 62 10.40 5.98 -6.76
N ARG A 63 9.57 6.58 -5.90
CA ARG A 63 9.98 6.99 -4.54
C ARG A 63 10.44 5.81 -3.68
N LEU A 64 9.78 4.65 -3.79
CA LEU A 64 10.18 3.42 -3.09
C LEU A 64 11.53 2.89 -3.59
N LYS A 65 11.78 2.94 -4.91
CA LYS A 65 13.08 2.59 -5.49
C LYS A 65 14.19 3.54 -5.00
N LEU A 66 13.89 4.84 -4.88
CA LEU A 66 14.83 5.82 -4.33
C LEU A 66 15.10 5.62 -2.83
N ALA A 67 14.16 5.04 -2.08
CA ALA A 67 14.34 4.60 -0.69
C ALA A 67 15.14 3.29 -0.55
N GLU A 68 15.70 2.75 -1.64
CA GLU A 68 16.43 1.48 -1.66
C GLU A 68 15.59 0.29 -1.13
N VAL A 69 14.27 0.32 -1.40
CA VAL A 69 13.37 -0.79 -1.05
C VAL A 69 13.55 -1.91 -2.08
N GLU A 70 14.25 -2.98 -1.67
CA GLU A 70 14.65 -4.10 -2.56
C GLU A 70 13.61 -5.23 -2.73
N VAL A 71 12.39 -5.05 -2.23
CA VAL A 71 11.32 -6.04 -2.37
C VAL A 71 10.55 -5.88 -3.69
N PRO A 72 9.81 -6.90 -4.17
CA PRO A 72 8.97 -6.77 -5.35
C PRO A 72 7.96 -5.62 -5.23
N ILE A 73 8.05 -4.63 -6.12
CA ILE A 73 7.08 -3.52 -6.21
C ILE A 73 6.21 -3.69 -7.45
N ILE A 74 4.91 -3.89 -7.24
CA ILE A 74 3.92 -4.16 -8.27
C ILE A 74 3.05 -2.92 -8.44
N VAL A 75 2.95 -2.39 -9.67
CA VAL A 75 2.00 -1.32 -10.00
C VAL A 75 0.70 -1.96 -10.47
N GLU A 76 -0.39 -1.65 -9.80
CA GLU A 76 -1.75 -1.99 -10.22
C GLU A 76 -2.63 -0.76 -9.96
N ARG A 77 -3.10 -0.09 -11.02
CA ARG A 77 -3.80 1.20 -10.88
C ARG A 77 -5.24 1.03 -10.39
N ASP A 78 -5.85 -0.11 -10.65
CA ASP A 78 -7.20 -0.41 -10.19
C ASP A 78 -7.16 -0.81 -8.72
N ILE A 79 -7.74 0.02 -7.86
CA ILE A 79 -7.68 -0.18 -6.42
C ILE A 79 -8.32 -1.49 -5.95
N TYR A 80 -9.37 -1.95 -6.62
CA TYR A 80 -10.04 -3.21 -6.26
C TYR A 80 -9.17 -4.40 -6.64
N LYS A 81 -8.49 -4.34 -7.80
CA LYS A 81 -7.54 -5.38 -8.20
C LYS A 81 -6.28 -5.37 -7.34
N ALA A 82 -5.74 -4.18 -7.05
CA ALA A 82 -4.56 -4.01 -6.20
C ALA A 82 -4.81 -4.58 -4.79
N THR A 83 -5.98 -4.26 -4.21
CA THR A 83 -6.36 -4.75 -2.88
C THR A 83 -6.68 -6.24 -2.89
N ALA A 84 -7.35 -6.78 -3.92
CA ALA A 84 -7.58 -8.22 -4.01
C ALA A 84 -6.28 -9.02 -4.14
N LYS A 85 -5.30 -8.50 -4.88
CA LYS A 85 -4.01 -9.15 -5.10
C LYS A 85 -3.21 -9.36 -3.80
N THR A 86 -3.48 -8.61 -2.73
CA THR A 86 -2.83 -8.88 -1.44
C THR A 86 -3.21 -10.24 -0.86
N MET A 87 -4.37 -10.78 -1.25
CA MET A 87 -4.85 -12.11 -0.79
C MET A 87 -4.12 -13.28 -1.44
N ASP A 88 -3.30 -13.04 -2.47
CA ASP A 88 -2.41 -14.05 -3.05
C ASP A 88 -1.20 -14.35 -2.15
N TYR A 89 -0.98 -13.52 -1.12
CA TYR A 89 0.12 -13.62 -0.16
C TYR A 89 -0.37 -14.18 1.16
N LYS A 90 0.53 -14.86 1.90
CA LYS A 90 0.19 -15.49 3.19
C LYS A 90 0.38 -14.55 4.37
N GLY A 91 1.20 -13.52 4.21
CA GLY A 91 1.48 -12.52 5.23
C GLY A 91 0.32 -11.59 5.54
N PHE A 92 0.53 -10.75 6.56
CA PHE A 92 -0.42 -9.72 6.93
C PHE A 92 -0.57 -8.68 5.81
N THR A 93 -1.81 -8.41 5.41
CA THR A 93 -2.10 -7.28 4.52
C THR A 93 -2.07 -5.97 5.28
N VAL A 94 -1.19 -5.06 4.88
CA VAL A 94 -1.11 -3.68 5.41
C VAL A 94 -1.57 -2.71 4.32
N ALA A 95 -2.77 -2.15 4.49
CA ALA A 95 -3.33 -1.18 3.57
C ALA A 95 -3.05 0.26 4.03
N ILE A 96 -2.47 1.06 3.13
CA ILE A 96 -2.16 2.48 3.36
C ILE A 96 -2.84 3.34 2.28
N PRO A 97 -4.11 3.72 2.48
CA PRO A 97 -4.84 4.57 1.55
C PRO A 97 -4.54 6.06 1.77
N ASN A 98 -4.71 6.86 0.72
CA ASN A 98 -5.04 8.28 0.84
C ASN A 98 -6.57 8.48 0.96
N TYR A 99 -7.04 9.72 1.08
CA TYR A 99 -8.42 10.03 1.50
C TYR A 99 -9.49 9.32 0.67
N THR A 100 -9.45 9.43 -0.65
CA THR A 100 -10.45 8.82 -1.55
C THR A 100 -10.29 7.31 -1.68
N SER A 101 -9.12 6.77 -1.35
CA SER A 101 -8.81 5.34 -1.45
C SER A 101 -9.27 4.52 -0.26
N LEU A 102 -9.58 5.16 0.87
CA LEU A 102 -9.89 4.48 2.13
C LEU A 102 -11.14 3.59 2.01
N ALA A 103 -12.25 4.17 1.55
CA ALA A 103 -13.52 3.46 1.39
C ALA A 103 -13.41 2.26 0.43
N PRO A 104 -12.90 2.41 -0.81
CA PRO A 104 -12.77 1.27 -1.73
C PRO A 104 -11.81 0.17 -1.26
N MET A 105 -10.71 0.52 -0.58
CA MET A 105 -9.84 -0.51 0.02
C MET A 105 -10.56 -1.29 1.12
N LEU A 106 -11.24 -0.59 2.03
CA LEU A 106 -11.96 -1.24 3.12
C LEU A 106 -13.08 -2.15 2.60
N GLU A 107 -13.84 -1.68 1.61
CA GLU A 107 -14.87 -2.46 0.94
C GLU A 107 -14.28 -3.76 0.38
N GLN A 108 -13.16 -3.67 -0.35
CA GLN A 108 -12.57 -4.84 -1.00
C GLN A 108 -11.92 -5.82 -0.02
N LEU A 109 -11.31 -5.32 1.05
CA LEU A 109 -10.79 -6.17 2.13
C LEU A 109 -11.94 -6.95 2.78
N ASN A 110 -13.03 -6.27 3.16
CA ASN A 110 -14.20 -6.94 3.76
C ASN A 110 -14.78 -8.01 2.84
N ARG A 111 -14.96 -7.72 1.55
CA ARG A 111 -15.43 -8.69 0.55
C ARG A 111 -14.53 -9.91 0.46
N SER A 112 -13.22 -9.72 0.54
CA SER A 112 -12.24 -10.80 0.47
C SER A 112 -12.27 -11.69 1.72
N PHE A 113 -12.55 -11.13 2.90
CA PHE A 113 -12.72 -11.90 4.14
C PHE A 113 -14.07 -12.62 4.21
N GLU A 114 -15.15 -12.00 3.74
CA GLU A 114 -16.48 -12.61 3.69
C GLU A 114 -16.54 -13.77 2.68
N GLY A 115 -15.87 -13.64 1.53
CA GLY A 115 -15.79 -14.69 0.52
C GLY A 115 -14.91 -15.89 0.88
N GLY A 116 -14.08 -15.78 1.94
CA GLY A 116 -13.21 -16.85 2.43
C GLY A 116 -13.86 -17.81 3.44
N GLN A 117 -15.13 -17.59 3.82
CA GLN A 117 -15.89 -18.44 4.75
C GLN A 117 -16.86 -19.43 4.07
N SER A 118 -16.73 -19.66 2.76
CA SER A 118 -17.59 -20.62 2.01
C SER A 118 -16.87 -21.91 1.67
#